data_AF-A0A8D8BSQ7-F1
#
_entry.id   AF-A0A8D8BSQ7-F1
#
_cell.length_a   1.000
_cell.length_b   1.000
_cell.length_c   1.000
_cell.angle_alpha   90.00
_cell.angle_beta   90.00
_cell.angle_gamma   90.00
#
_symmetry.space_group_name_H-M   'P 1'
#
loop_
_entity.id
_entity.type
_entity.pdbx_description
1 polymer ?
#
loop_
_entity_poly.entity_id
_entity_poly.type
_entity_poly.pdbx_seq_one_letter_code
_entity_poly.pdbx_strand_id
1 'polypeptide(L)'
;SNIEQVVNQCQKEHSGGRLQLRDILSVPMQRILKYHLLLDKLVQETNPSHEDFRGLERAKEAMVDVAQYSNEVKRDSEHLVVIQKVKESILDLNLPSGNNLEQYGRLLLDGELNIKAHKDQ
;
A
#
# COMPACT_ATOMS: atom_id res chain seq x y z
N SER A 1 26.50 -1.23 4.91
CA SER A 1 26.41 -1.30 3.43
C SER A 1 26.88 0.02 2.81
N ASN A 2 27.42 0.05 1.58
CA ASN A 2 27.78 1.27 0.85
C ASN A 2 26.62 2.30 0.84
N ILE A 3 25.38 1.79 0.78
CA ILE A 3 24.15 2.60 0.84
C ILE A 3 23.99 3.36 2.17
N GLU A 4 24.29 2.74 3.32
CA GLU A 4 24.19 3.43 4.62
C GLU A 4 25.22 4.54 4.76
N GLN A 5 26.42 4.34 4.21
CA GLN A 5 27.47 5.36 4.21
C GLN A 5 27.07 6.56 3.35
N VAL A 6 26.53 6.32 2.17
CA VAL A 6 26.01 7.37 1.27
C VAL A 6 24.85 8.13 1.93
N VAL A 7 23.87 7.43 2.52
CA VAL A 7 22.73 8.07 3.20
C VAL A 7 23.21 8.95 4.36
N ASN A 8 24.15 8.46 5.18
CA ASN A 8 24.70 9.23 6.30
C ASN A 8 25.50 10.46 5.82
N GLN A 9 26.26 10.34 4.73
CA GLN A 9 27.01 11.45 4.15
C GLN A 9 26.07 12.54 3.63
N CYS A 10 25.06 12.17 2.84
CA CYS A 10 24.08 13.13 2.31
C CYS A 10 23.27 13.82 3.44
N GLN A 11 22.90 13.08 4.49
CA GLN A 11 22.21 13.65 5.66
C GLN A 11 23.06 14.69 6.40
N LYS A 12 24.38 14.43 6.54
CA LYS A 12 25.32 15.39 7.14
C LYS A 12 25.47 16.64 6.28
N GLU A 13 25.59 16.48 4.97
CA GLU A 13 25.78 17.60 4.02
C GLU A 13 24.56 18.53 3.93
N HIS A 14 23.34 17.98 3.94
CA HIS A 14 22.13 18.77 3.67
C HIS A 14 21.39 19.25 4.92
N SER A 15 21.47 18.52 6.04
CA SER A 15 20.67 18.84 7.25
C SER A 15 21.53 19.08 8.49
N GLY A 16 22.86 19.02 8.37
CA GLY A 16 23.77 19.00 9.51
C GLY A 16 23.49 17.83 10.47
N GLY A 17 22.89 16.73 9.97
CA GLY A 17 22.45 15.60 10.78
C GLY A 17 21.21 15.81 11.64
N ARG A 18 20.54 16.98 11.57
CA ARG A 18 19.35 17.29 12.40
C ARG A 18 18.06 16.65 11.92
N LEU A 19 17.95 16.33 10.64
CA LEU A 19 16.77 15.67 10.05
C LEU A 19 17.23 14.37 9.42
N GLN A 20 16.60 13.25 9.82
CA GLN A 20 16.84 11.97 9.18
C GLN A 20 16.09 11.93 7.86
N LEU A 21 16.60 11.15 6.89
CA LEU A 21 15.93 10.95 5.60
C LEU A 21 14.47 10.49 5.78
N ARG A 22 14.23 9.64 6.78
CA ARG A 22 12.87 9.21 7.17
C ARG A 22 11.97 10.40 7.51
N ASP A 23 12.48 11.39 8.23
CA ASP A 23 11.70 12.56 8.65
C ASP A 23 11.39 13.46 7.44
N ILE A 24 12.34 13.58 6.51
CA ILE A 24 12.16 14.31 5.24
C ILE A 24 11.11 13.63 4.36
N LEU A 25 11.10 12.30 4.30
CA LEU A 25 10.16 11.52 3.48
C LEU A 25 8.76 11.41 4.12
N SER A 26 8.64 11.59 5.43
CA SER A 26 7.37 11.48 6.14
C SER A 26 6.35 12.55 5.71
N VAL A 27 6.79 13.78 5.50
CA VAL A 27 5.94 14.92 5.13
C VAL A 27 5.31 14.75 3.74
N PRO A 28 6.05 14.46 2.65
CA PRO A 28 5.44 14.22 1.34
C PRO A 28 4.54 12.98 1.33
N MET A 29 4.88 11.92 2.06
CA MET A 29 3.98 10.75 2.23
C MET A 29 2.69 11.10 2.96
N GLN A 30 2.72 12.00 3.95
CA GLN A 30 1.50 12.47 4.61
C GLN A 30 0.69 13.45 3.76
N ARG A 31 1.36 14.26 2.94
CA ARG A 31 0.70 15.27 2.09
C ARG A 31 -0.04 14.64 0.92
N ILE A 32 0.53 13.61 0.28
CA ILE A 32 -0.10 12.95 -0.86
C ILE A 32 -1.48 12.37 -0.49
N LEU A 33 -1.64 11.90 0.75
CA LEU A 33 -2.90 11.38 1.30
C LEU A 33 -3.90 12.46 1.72
N LYS A 34 -3.57 13.74 1.61
CA LYS A 34 -4.43 14.86 2.03
C LYS A 34 -4.88 15.73 0.86
N TYR A 35 -4.24 15.67 -0.30
CA TYR A 35 -4.58 16.52 -1.44
C TYR A 35 -6.00 16.28 -1.95
N HIS A 36 -6.48 15.03 -1.96
CA HIS A 36 -7.87 14.77 -2.37
C HIS A 36 -8.88 15.48 -1.45
N LEU A 37 -8.62 15.58 -0.13
CA LEU A 37 -9.48 16.31 0.81
C LEU A 37 -9.44 17.83 0.60
N LEU A 38 -8.26 18.37 0.29
CA LEU A 38 -8.08 19.79 0.01
C LEU A 38 -8.77 20.17 -1.32
N LEU A 39 -8.59 19.35 -2.35
CA LEU A 39 -9.23 19.54 -3.65
C LEU A 39 -10.75 19.38 -3.57
N ASP A 40 -11.25 18.43 -2.77
CA ASP A 40 -12.69 18.27 -2.55
C ASP A 40 -13.32 19.52 -1.92
N LYS A 41 -12.68 20.09 -0.89
CA LYS A 41 -13.11 21.38 -0.32
C LYS A 41 -13.03 22.52 -1.33
N LEU A 42 -11.95 22.57 -2.11
CA LEU A 42 -11.77 23.63 -3.10
C LEU A 42 -12.85 23.57 -4.20
N VAL A 43 -13.21 22.37 -4.66
CA VAL A 43 -14.31 22.16 -5.63
C VAL A 43 -15.65 22.59 -5.02
N GLN A 44 -15.94 22.25 -3.76
CA GLN A 44 -17.18 22.63 -3.08
C GLN A 44 -17.37 24.14 -2.96
N GLU A 45 -16.28 24.89 -2.77
CA GLU A 45 -16.30 26.35 -2.66
C GLU A 45 -16.19 27.07 -4.02
N THR A 46 -15.94 26.34 -5.12
CA THR A 46 -15.78 26.92 -6.46
C THR A 46 -17.11 26.86 -7.22
N ASN A 47 -17.54 28.00 -7.78
CA ASN A 47 -18.74 28.05 -8.60
C ASN A 47 -18.58 27.14 -9.85
N PRO A 48 -19.57 26.31 -10.21
CA PRO A 48 -19.52 25.48 -11.43
C PRO A 48 -19.27 26.24 -12.75
N SER A 49 -19.56 27.55 -12.77
CA SER A 49 -19.31 28.42 -13.93
C SER A 49 -17.89 29.00 -13.96
N HIS A 50 -17.08 28.79 -12.92
CA HIS A 50 -15.70 29.26 -12.84
C HIS A 50 -14.81 28.44 -13.79
N GLU A 51 -13.85 29.09 -14.45
CA GLU A 51 -12.96 28.47 -15.43
C GLU A 51 -12.17 27.28 -14.86
N ASP A 52 -11.73 27.41 -13.60
CA ASP A 52 -10.96 26.37 -12.91
C ASP A 52 -11.80 25.18 -12.43
N PHE A 53 -13.13 25.28 -12.35
CA PHE A 53 -13.97 24.25 -11.71
C PHE A 53 -13.72 22.84 -12.30
N ARG A 54 -13.72 22.73 -13.63
CA ARG A 54 -13.44 21.46 -14.33
C ARG A 54 -12.00 20.98 -14.19
N GLY A 55 -11.05 21.89 -13.94
CA GLY A 55 -9.67 21.54 -13.64
C GLY A 55 -9.55 20.95 -12.24
N LEU A 56 -10.24 21.56 -11.28
CA LEU A 56 -10.27 21.13 -9.88
C LEU A 56 -10.97 19.78 -9.71
N GLU A 57 -12.08 19.52 -10.41
CA GLU A 57 -12.72 18.19 -10.41
C GLU A 57 -11.78 17.10 -10.89
N ARG A 58 -11.13 17.30 -12.05
CA ARG A 58 -10.17 16.33 -12.59
C ARG A 58 -8.97 16.12 -11.67
N ALA A 59 -8.45 17.19 -11.07
CA ALA A 59 -7.36 17.08 -10.10
C ALA A 59 -7.79 16.28 -8.86
N LYS A 60 -9.03 16.49 -8.38
CA LYS A 60 -9.60 15.73 -7.27
C LYS A 60 -9.66 14.25 -7.60
N GLU A 61 -10.23 13.89 -8.75
CA GLU A 61 -10.33 12.50 -9.20
C GLU A 61 -8.96 11.83 -9.29
N ALA A 62 -7.99 12.47 -9.95
CA ALA A 62 -6.63 11.95 -10.03
C ALA A 62 -5.99 11.73 -8.66
N MET A 63 -6.26 12.61 -7.69
CA MET A 63 -5.73 12.44 -6.33
C MET A 63 -6.46 11.35 -5.52
N VAL A 64 -7.73 11.08 -5.82
CA VAL A 64 -8.45 9.93 -5.26
C VAL A 64 -7.82 8.64 -5.78
N ASP A 65 -7.52 8.56 -7.07
CA ASP A 65 -6.88 7.38 -7.67
C ASP A 65 -5.51 7.10 -7.05
N VAL A 66 -4.69 8.13 -6.85
CA VAL A 66 -3.39 8.00 -6.16
C VAL A 66 -3.56 7.48 -4.73
N ALA A 67 -4.55 7.99 -3.99
CA ALA A 67 -4.81 7.53 -2.63
C ALA A 67 -5.29 6.06 -2.60
N GLN A 68 -6.16 5.66 -3.53
CA GLN A 68 -6.62 4.29 -3.68
C GLN A 68 -5.48 3.34 -4.04
N TYR A 69 -4.66 3.70 -5.03
CA TYR A 69 -3.48 2.93 -5.41
C TYR A 69 -2.52 2.74 -4.23
N SER A 70 -2.25 3.79 -3.47
CA SER A 70 -1.38 3.68 -2.28
C SER A 70 -1.95 2.70 -1.24
N ASN A 71 -3.26 2.75 -1.01
CA ASN A 71 -3.94 1.79 -0.12
C ASN A 71 -3.85 0.35 -0.65
N GLU A 72 -3.94 0.16 -1.97
CA GLU A 72 -3.84 -1.16 -2.60
C GLU A 72 -2.44 -1.76 -2.43
N VAL A 73 -1.39 -0.99 -2.69
CA VAL A 73 0.01 -1.43 -2.50
C VAL A 73 0.28 -1.79 -1.04
N LYS A 74 -0.25 -1.00 -0.09
CA LYS A 74 -0.14 -1.33 1.33
C LYS A 74 -0.86 -2.63 1.65
N ARG A 75 -2.09 -2.82 1.15
CA ARG A 75 -2.87 -4.04 1.33
C ARG A 75 -2.14 -5.26 0.77
N ASP A 76 -1.55 -5.15 -0.41
CA ASP A 76 -0.74 -6.22 -1.01
C ASP A 76 0.47 -6.58 -0.15
N SER A 77 1.15 -5.58 0.40
CA SER A 77 2.27 -5.83 1.33
C SER A 77 1.81 -6.56 2.59
N GLU A 78 0.70 -6.15 3.20
CA GLU A 78 0.11 -6.83 4.36
C GLU A 78 -0.32 -8.26 4.03
N HIS A 79 -0.87 -8.49 2.83
CA HIS A 79 -1.26 -9.82 2.37
C HIS A 79 -0.06 -10.76 2.18
N LEU A 80 1.05 -10.29 1.64
CA LEU A 80 2.27 -11.10 1.52
C LEU A 80 2.76 -11.59 2.88
N VAL A 81 2.66 -10.75 3.92
CA VAL A 81 3.00 -11.15 5.30
C VAL A 81 2.07 -12.25 5.81
N VAL A 82 0.77 -12.18 5.51
CA VAL A 82 -0.19 -13.22 5.89
C VAL A 82 0.13 -14.54 5.16
N ILE A 83 0.38 -14.50 3.85
CA ILE A 83 0.72 -15.69 3.07
C ILE A 83 2.00 -16.35 3.60
N GLN A 84 3.01 -15.55 3.94
CA GLN A 84 4.25 -16.07 4.51
C GLN A 84 4.01 -16.79 5.84
N LYS A 85 3.16 -16.24 6.72
CA LYS A 85 2.78 -16.90 7.98
C LYS A 85 2.05 -18.23 7.75
N VAL A 86 1.16 -18.30 6.76
CA VAL A 86 0.46 -19.54 6.37
C VAL A 86 1.46 -20.56 5.83
N LYS A 87 2.41 -20.13 5.01
CA LYS A 87 3.47 -21.01 4.50
C LYS A 87 4.29 -21.63 5.62
N GLU A 88 4.62 -20.85 6.65
CA GLU A 88 5.41 -21.29 7.80
C GLU A 88 4.63 -22.20 8.76
N SER A 89 3.30 -22.11 8.80
CA SER A 89 2.47 -22.92 9.70
C SER A 89 2.13 -24.32 9.15
N ILE A 90 2.23 -24.52 7.84
CA ILE A 90 1.95 -25.82 7.20
C ILE A 90 3.25 -26.66 7.13
N LEU A 91 3.29 -27.73 7.92
CA LEU A 91 4.37 -28.71 7.87
C LEU A 91 4.33 -29.49 6.54
N ASP A 92 5.51 -29.76 5.97
CA ASP A 92 5.68 -30.52 4.73
C ASP A 92 4.86 -30.02 3.54
N LEU A 93 4.66 -28.69 3.46
CA LEU A 93 3.95 -28.04 2.35
C LEU A 93 4.67 -28.28 1.01
N ASN A 94 4.11 -29.18 0.20
CA ASN A 94 4.57 -29.49 -1.15
C ASN A 94 3.52 -29.02 -2.17
N LEU A 95 3.78 -27.90 -2.82
CA LEU A 95 2.89 -27.36 -3.84
C LEU A 95 3.15 -28.00 -5.21
N PRO A 96 2.10 -28.19 -6.04
CA PRO A 96 2.26 -28.69 -7.40
C PRO A 96 3.24 -27.82 -8.20
N SER A 97 4.09 -28.46 -9.01
CA SER A 97 5.00 -27.79 -9.95
C SER A 97 6.02 -26.83 -9.32
N GLY A 98 6.28 -26.93 -8.01
CA GLY A 98 7.23 -26.05 -7.31
C GLY A 98 6.75 -24.61 -7.13
N ASN A 99 5.44 -24.38 -7.24
CA ASN A 99 4.85 -23.05 -7.05
C ASN A 99 4.94 -22.58 -5.59
N ASN A 100 4.78 -21.27 -5.37
CA ASN A 100 4.69 -20.66 -4.04
C ASN A 100 3.27 -20.16 -3.77
N LEU A 101 2.84 -20.13 -2.50
CA LEU A 101 1.51 -19.64 -2.12
C LEU A 101 1.22 -18.21 -2.62
N GLU A 102 2.24 -17.34 -2.68
CA GLU A 102 2.13 -15.97 -3.17
C GLU A 102 1.62 -15.86 -4.63
N GLN A 103 1.84 -16.91 -5.43
CA GLN A 103 1.43 -16.94 -6.84
C GLN A 103 -0.06 -17.24 -7.02
N TYR A 104 -0.74 -17.72 -5.98
CA TYR A 104 -2.17 -18.01 -6.00
C TYR A 104 -3.03 -16.81 -5.62
N GLY A 105 -2.41 -15.65 -5.35
CA GLY A 105 -3.11 -14.42 -5.02
C GLY A 105 -3.40 -14.29 -3.52
N ARG A 106 -4.53 -13.66 -3.19
CA ARG A 106 -4.85 -13.22 -1.83
C ARG A 106 -5.63 -14.30 -1.08
N LEU A 107 -5.38 -14.40 0.23
CA LEU A 107 -6.20 -15.22 1.12
C LEU A 107 -7.65 -14.70 1.09
N LEU A 108 -8.61 -15.58 0.77
CA LEU A 108 -10.02 -15.23 0.67
C LEU A 108 -10.79 -15.56 1.96
N LEU A 109 -10.46 -16.68 2.59
CA LEU A 109 -11.17 -17.20 3.76
C LEU A 109 -10.22 -18.08 4.58
N ASP A 110 -10.36 -18.01 5.90
CA ASP A 110 -9.75 -18.91 6.87
C ASP A 110 -10.82 -19.31 7.90
N GLY A 111 -10.87 -20.58 8.28
CA GLY A 111 -11.89 -21.11 9.19
C GLY A 111 -11.98 -22.64 9.23
N GLU A 112 -12.72 -23.14 10.22
CA GLU A 112 -12.94 -24.57 10.41
C GLU A 112 -13.97 -25.12 9.42
N LEU A 113 -13.65 -26.25 8.79
CA LEU A 113 -14.53 -26.95 7.86
C LEU A 113 -14.83 -28.36 8.38
N ASN A 114 -16.11 -28.64 8.64
CA ASN A 114 -16.57 -29.98 9.00
C ASN A 114 -16.99 -30.76 7.75
N ILE A 115 -16.12 -31.64 7.26
CA ILE A 115 -16.40 -32.51 6.10
C ILE A 115 -16.92 -33.86 6.60
N LYS A 116 -18.14 -34.24 6.18
CA LYS A 116 -18.63 -35.61 6.33
C LYS A 116 -18.16 -36.42 5.12
N ALA A 117 -17.25 -37.37 5.34
CA ALA A 117 -16.88 -38.33 4.31
C ALA A 117 -18.12 -39.16 3.94
N HIS A 118 -18.46 -39.19 2.66
CA HIS A 118 -19.47 -40.11 2.15
C HIS A 118 -18.91 -41.52 2.33
N LYS A 119 -19.50 -42.33 3.20
CA LYS A 119 -19.14 -43.74 3.31
C LYS A 119 -19.53 -44.41 2.00
N ASP A 120 -18.57 -45.05 1.34
CA ASP A 120 -18.82 -45.97 0.25
C ASP A 120 -19.76 -47.08 0.77
N GLN A 121 -20.86 -47.29 0.05
CA GLN A 121 -21.87 -48.31 0.30
C GLN A 121 -21.54 -49.57 -0.48
#